data_AF-A0A101H215-F1
#
_entry.id   AF-A0A101H215-F1
#
_cell.length_a   1.000
_cell.length_b   1.000
_cell.length_c   1.000
_cell.angle_alpha   90.00
_cell.angle_beta   90.00
_cell.angle_gamma   90.00
#
_symmetry.space_group_name_H-M   'P 1'
#
loop_
_entity.id
_entity.type
_entity.pdbx_description
1 polymer ?
#
loop_
_entity_poly.entity_id
_entity_poly.type
_entity_poly.pdbx_seq_one_letter_code
_entity_poly.pdbx_strand_id
1 'polypeptide(L)' 'MQTSVKIWPRKIGKIDNMIYGHFTEHLGRCIYDGIYNEKSPKSDSRGFRRDVMDAVKNIKCPILRWPGG' A
#
# COMPACT_ATOMS: atom_id res chain seq x y z
N MET A 1 0.85 31.96 -21.22
CA MET A 1 0.97 30.60 -21.82
C MET A 1 -0.34 29.88 -21.52
N GLN A 2 -1.08 29.41 -22.53
CA GLN A 2 -2.37 28.74 -22.34
C GLN A 2 -2.23 27.25 -22.60
N THR A 3 -2.63 26.42 -21.64
CA THR A 3 -2.60 24.95 -21.73
C THR A 3 -4.03 24.41 -21.70
N SER A 4 -4.31 23.36 -22.48
CA SER A 4 -5.61 22.70 -22.48
C SER A 4 -5.47 21.18 -22.43
N VAL A 5 -6.46 20.51 -21.81
CA VAL A 5 -6.60 19.05 -21.77
C VAL A 5 -7.94 18.68 -22.41
N LYS A 6 -7.95 17.68 -23.28
CA LYS A 6 -9.17 17.16 -23.92
C LYS A 6 -9.35 15.68 -23.56
N ILE A 7 -10.53 15.33 -23.05
CA ILE A 7 -10.90 13.95 -22.72
C ILE A 7 -11.80 13.44 -23.83
N TRP A 8 -11.40 12.35 -24.47
CA TRP A 8 -12.17 11.69 -25.53
C TRP A 8 -12.84 10.42 -24.98
N PRO A 9 -14.05 10.06 -25.43
CA PRO A 9 -14.79 8.90 -24.90
C PRO A 9 -14.23 7.53 -25.36
N ARG A 10 -13.16 7.52 -26.17
CA ARG A 10 -12.52 6.29 -26.67
C ARG A 10 -11.82 5.56 -25.52
N LYS A 11 -12.13 4.27 -25.33
CA LYS A 11 -11.45 3.39 -24.37
C LYS A 11 -10.15 2.83 -24.98
N ILE A 12 -9.04 2.93 -24.25
CA ILE A 12 -7.74 2.34 -24.64
C ILE A 12 -7.66 0.88 -24.19
N GLY A 13 -8.02 0.60 -22.94
CA GLY A 13 -7.96 -0.74 -22.34
C GLY A 13 -8.65 -0.79 -20.97
N LYS A 14 -8.60 -1.95 -20.31
CA LYS A 14 -8.96 -2.07 -18.89
C LYS A 14 -7.70 -1.77 -18.07
N ILE A 15 -7.83 -0.90 -17.07
CA ILE A 15 -6.77 -0.68 -16.10
C ILE A 15 -6.66 -1.93 -15.25
N ASP A 16 -5.48 -2.55 -15.23
CA ASP A 16 -5.21 -3.66 -14.33
C ASP A 16 -5.05 -3.12 -12.91
N ASN A 17 -5.79 -3.67 -11.94
CA ASN A 17 -5.70 -3.23 -10.56
C ASN A 17 -4.29 -3.43 -9.98
N MET A 18 -3.52 -4.40 -10.49
CA MET A 18 -2.17 -4.70 -9.99
C MET A 18 -1.17 -3.57 -10.19
N ILE A 19 -1.47 -2.56 -11.03
CA ILE A 19 -0.63 -1.36 -11.12
C ILE A 19 -0.66 -0.51 -9.84
N TYR A 20 -1.65 -0.71 -8.98
CA TYR A 20 -1.77 -0.08 -7.67
C TYR A 20 -1.12 -0.92 -6.56
N GLY A 21 -0.20 -1.83 -6.92
CA GLY A 21 0.54 -2.65 -5.99
C GLY A 21 1.50 -1.86 -5.10
N HIS A 22 1.88 -2.48 -3.98
CA HIS A 22 2.83 -1.94 -3.02
C HIS A 22 3.99 -2.90 -2.78
N PHE A 23 5.00 -2.42 -2.07
CA PHE A 23 6.20 -3.18 -1.74
C PHE A 23 6.53 -2.99 -0.25
N THR A 24 6.91 -4.07 0.40
CA THR A 24 7.39 -4.08 1.78
C THR A 24 8.66 -4.90 1.86
N GLU A 25 9.61 -4.44 2.66
CA GLU A 25 10.95 -5.02 2.74
C GLU A 25 11.42 -5.11 4.18
N HIS A 26 12.27 -6.08 4.50
CA HIS A 26 13.06 -6.08 5.73
C HIS A 26 14.14 -4.97 5.72
N LEU A 27 13.72 -3.72 5.59
CA LEU A 27 14.59 -2.54 5.56
C LEU A 27 14.16 -1.52 6.62
N GLY A 28 15.10 -1.15 7.48
CA GLY A 28 14.89 -0.18 8.54
C GLY A 28 13.69 -0.53 9.41
N ARG A 29 12.70 0.38 9.47
CA ARG A 29 11.49 0.24 10.29
C ARG A 29 10.24 -0.18 9.49
N CYS A 30 10.41 -0.77 8.32
CA CYS A 30 9.28 -1.18 7.48
C CYS A 30 8.50 -2.34 8.14
N ILE A 31 9.20 -3.43 8.46
CA ILE A 31 8.62 -4.56 9.19
C ILE A 31 8.64 -4.30 10.69
N TYR A 32 9.82 -4.31 11.30
CA TYR A 32 10.00 -4.14 12.74
C TYR A 32 9.87 -2.66 13.12
N ASP A 33 9.14 -2.37 14.21
CA ASP A 33 8.70 -1.02 14.60
C ASP A 33 7.77 -0.31 13.59
N GLY A 34 7.38 -1.00 12.51
CA GLY A 34 6.45 -0.54 11.48
C GLY A 34 5.16 -1.34 11.48
N ILE A 35 5.01 -2.24 10.50
CA ILE A 35 3.85 -3.14 10.38
C ILE A 35 3.74 -4.06 11.61
N TYR A 36 4.87 -4.49 12.15
CA TYR A 36 5.00 -5.38 13.29
C TYR A 36 5.65 -4.69 14.48
N ASN A 37 4.93 -4.62 15.61
CA ASN A 37 5.45 -4.11 16.88
C ASN A 37 4.68 -4.70 18.06
N GLU A 38 5.22 -5.75 18.68
CA GLU A 38 4.59 -6.45 19.82
C GLU A 38 4.39 -5.57 21.06
N LYS A 39 5.21 -4.53 21.23
CA LYS A 39 5.17 -3.64 22.40
C LYS A 39 4.16 -2.51 22.23
N SER A 40 3.59 -2.33 21.04
CA SER A 40 2.67 -1.23 20.79
C SER A 40 1.28 -1.52 21.39
N PRO A 41 0.66 -0.55 22.09
CA PRO A 41 -0.72 -0.70 22.57
C PRO A 41 -1.74 -0.76 21.43
N LYS A 42 -1.32 -0.45 20.19
CA LYS A 42 -2.17 -0.51 19.00
C LYS A 42 -2.04 -1.83 18.23
N SER A 43 -1.24 -2.77 18.72
CA SER A 43 -1.06 -4.05 18.05
C SER A 43 -2.16 -5.05 18.38
N ASP A 44 -2.42 -5.98 17.45
CA ASP A 44 -3.25 -7.14 17.70
C ASP A 44 -2.47 -8.24 18.48
N SER A 45 -3.14 -9.35 18.79
CA SER A 45 -2.54 -10.48 19.53
C SER A 45 -1.41 -11.18 18.76
N ARG A 46 -1.21 -10.84 17.49
CA ARG A 46 -0.14 -11.36 16.64
C ARG A 46 0.97 -10.34 16.44
N GLY A 47 0.95 -9.20 17.14
CA GLY A 47 1.97 -8.15 17.04
C GLY A 47 1.79 -7.18 15.86
N PHE A 48 0.73 -7.30 15.05
CA PHE A 48 0.51 -6.38 13.92
C PHE A 48 -0.18 -5.10 14.37
N ARG A 49 0.33 -3.96 13.91
CA ARG A 49 -0.23 -2.64 14.20
C ARG A 49 -1.59 -2.46 13.52
N ARG A 50 -2.68 -2.39 14.30
CA ARG A 50 -4.05 -2.28 13.77
C ARG A 50 -4.25 -1.01 12.96
N ASP A 51 -3.69 0.11 13.42
CA ASP A 51 -3.77 1.39 12.71
C ASP A 51 -3.02 1.39 11.37
N VAL A 52 -1.92 0.64 11.26
CA VAL A 52 -1.23 0.43 9.98
C VAL A 52 -2.06 -0.48 9.08
N MET A 53 -2.62 -1.57 9.61
CA MET A 53 -3.47 -2.49 8.85
C MET A 53 -4.71 -1.78 8.29
N ASP A 54 -5.34 -0.90 9.07
CA ASP A 54 -6.51 -0.14 8.62
C ASP A 54 -6.14 0.90 7.55
N ALA A 55 -4.98 1.53 7.66
CA ALA A 55 -4.46 2.41 6.61
C ALA A 55 -4.23 1.64 5.28
N VAL A 56 -3.63 0.44 5.34
CA VAL A 56 -3.41 -0.41 4.15
C VAL A 56 -4.73 -0.90 3.53
N LYS A 57 -5.74 -1.22 4.35
CA LYS A 57 -7.08 -1.57 3.84
C LYS A 57 -7.74 -0.40 3.12
N ASN A 58 -7.61 0.82 3.63
CA ASN A 58 -8.23 2.01 3.05
C ASN A 58 -7.69 2.36 1.67
N ILE A 59 -6.41 2.08 1.39
CA ILE A 59 -5.80 2.29 0.07
C ILE A 59 -6.11 1.15 -0.91
N LYS A 60 -6.76 0.07 -0.46
CA LYS A 60 -7.17 -1.08 -1.30
C LYS A 60 -6.01 -1.71 -2.07
N CYS A 61 -4.88 -1.93 -1.38
CA CYS A 61 -3.70 -2.57 -1.93
C CYS A 61 -4.06 -3.95 -2.55
N PRO A 62 -3.94 -4.14 -3.87
CA PRO A 62 -4.33 -5.37 -4.55
C PRO A 62 -3.23 -6.43 -4.55
N ILE A 63 -1.97 -6.01 -4.46
CA ILE A 63 -0.80 -6.89 -4.40
C ILE A 63 0.31 -6.23 -3.59
N LEU A 64 0.99 -7.04 -2.77
CA LEU A 64 2.09 -6.60 -1.93
C LEU A 64 3.32 -7.47 -2.19
N ARG A 65 4.37 -6.89 -2.75
CA ARG A 65 5.66 -7.55 -2.92
C ARG A 65 6.41 -7.61 -1.58
N TRP A 66 7.00 -8.76 -1.29
CA TRP A 66 7.80 -9.09 -0.09
C TRP A 66 8.79 -10.23 -0.48
N PRO A 67 9.99 -10.40 0.11
CA PRO A 67 10.52 -9.79 1.34
C PRO A 67 11.44 -8.57 1.17
N GLY A 68 11.73 -8.16 -0.07
CA GLY A 68 12.76 -7.16 -0.35
C GLY A 68 13.38 -7.32 -1.73
N GLY A 69 14.34 -6.45 -2.06
CA GLY A 69 15.25 -6.56 -3.22
C GLY A 69 14.59 -6.72 -4.56
#